data_AF-A0A4Q3RBE0-F1
#
_entry.id   AF-A0A4Q3RBE0-F1
#
_cell.length_a   1.000
_cell.length_b   1.000
_cell.length_c   1.000
_cell.angle_alpha   90.00
_cell.angle_beta   90.00
_cell.angle_gamma   90.00
#
_symmetry.space_group_name_H-M   'P 1'
#
loop_
_entity.id
_entity.type
_entity.pdbx_description
1 polymer ?
#
loop_
_entity_poly.entity_id
_entity_poly.type
_entity_poly.pdbx_seq_one_letter_code
_entity_poly.pdbx_strand_id
1 'polypeptide(L)'
;DAPSRTKKHIATPARGSTCKRLCMFLRWMVRSDDGGVDFGIWKNISPSQLICPIDLHVARVARQFNLIKRKQTDWLTALELTNELKKFDWNDPAKYDFALFSLGVIEKF
;
A
#
# COMPACT_ATOMS: atom_id res chain seq x y z
N ASP A 1 -12.93 15.22 -23.64
CA ASP A 1 -11.67 14.84 -22.96
C ASP A 1 -11.32 15.77 -21.82
N ALA A 2 -10.65 15.23 -20.79
CA ALA A 2 -10.12 16.04 -19.70
C ALA A 2 -8.87 16.84 -20.11
N PRO A 3 -8.63 18.06 -19.56
CA PRO A 3 -7.49 18.89 -19.95
C PRO A 3 -6.12 18.23 -19.72
N SER A 4 -5.16 18.39 -20.64
CA SER A 4 -3.83 17.75 -20.55
C SER A 4 -3.10 18.00 -19.22
N ARG A 5 -3.23 19.21 -18.66
CA ARG A 5 -2.60 19.62 -17.39
C ARG A 5 -3.07 18.77 -16.20
N THR A 6 -4.28 18.21 -16.21
CA THR A 6 -4.81 17.43 -15.07
C THR A 6 -4.16 16.05 -14.98
N LYS A 7 -3.70 15.48 -16.10
CA LYS A 7 -3.09 14.14 -16.18
C LYS A 7 -1.87 13.98 -15.28
N LYS A 8 -1.10 15.05 -15.03
CA LYS A 8 0.09 14.98 -14.18
C LYS A 8 -0.24 14.80 -12.69
N HIS A 9 -1.43 15.20 -12.26
CA HIS A 9 -1.83 15.21 -10.85
C HIS A 9 -2.33 13.85 -10.33
N ILE A 10 -2.67 12.93 -11.24
CA ILE A 10 -3.07 11.56 -10.87
C ILE A 10 -1.84 10.66 -10.86
N ALA A 11 -1.50 10.11 -9.70
CA ALA A 11 -0.44 9.12 -9.57
C ALA A 11 -0.72 7.92 -10.48
N THR A 12 0.31 7.39 -11.15
CA THR A 12 0.18 6.21 -12.01
C THR A 12 1.40 5.30 -11.88
N PRO A 13 1.19 3.98 -11.82
CA PRO A 13 2.26 2.99 -11.85
C PRO A 13 3.21 3.14 -13.04
N ALA A 14 2.67 3.51 -14.21
CA ALA A 14 3.44 3.65 -15.45
C ALA A 14 4.55 4.71 -15.37
N ARG A 15 4.45 5.64 -14.42
CA ARG A 15 5.46 6.69 -14.15
C ARG A 15 6.31 6.38 -12.90
N GLY A 16 6.32 5.15 -12.42
CA GLY A 16 7.10 4.72 -11.26
C GLY A 16 6.55 5.18 -9.91
N SER A 17 5.36 5.78 -9.85
CA SER A 17 4.74 6.14 -8.58
C SER A 17 4.29 4.89 -7.82
N THR A 18 4.56 4.85 -6.53
CA THR A 18 3.99 3.83 -5.63
C THR A 18 2.47 3.90 -5.51
N CYS A 19 1.87 4.98 -6.00
CA CYS A 19 0.43 5.22 -5.93
C CYS A 19 -0.14 5.15 -4.51
N LYS A 20 0.69 5.44 -3.49
CA LYS A 20 0.35 5.30 -2.06
C LYS A 20 -1.04 5.83 -1.69
N ARG A 21 -1.41 7.03 -2.16
CA ARG A 21 -2.72 7.63 -1.86
C ARG A 21 -3.88 6.84 -2.47
N LEU A 22 -3.73 6.33 -3.69
CA LEU A 22 -4.73 5.49 -4.33
C LEU A 22 -4.82 4.13 -3.64
N CYS A 23 -3.68 3.53 -3.27
CA CYS A 23 -3.65 2.28 -2.50
C CYS A 23 -4.32 2.43 -1.13
N MET A 24 -4.04 3.51 -0.39
CA MET A 24 -4.71 3.83 0.88
C MET A 24 -6.22 4.02 0.70
N PHE A 25 -6.63 4.75 -0.34
CA PHE A 25 -8.05 4.95 -0.61
C PHE A 25 -8.76 3.63 -0.91
N LEU A 26 -8.17 2.79 -1.78
CA LEU A 26 -8.69 1.45 -2.07
C LEU A 26 -8.77 0.58 -0.82
N ARG A 27 -7.73 0.63 0.02
CA ARG A 27 -7.70 -0.06 1.31
C ARG A 27 -8.93 0.29 2.16
N TRP A 28 -9.18 1.58 2.39
CA TRP A 28 -10.33 2.04 3.18
C TRP A 28 -11.67 1.67 2.56
N MET A 29 -11.80 1.74 1.23
CA MET A 29 -13.08 1.48 0.57
C MET A 29 -13.42 -0.02 0.49
N VAL A 30 -12.41 -0.88 0.38
CA VAL A 30 -12.58 -2.32 0.11
C VAL A 30 -12.55 -3.16 1.38
N ARG A 31 -11.61 -2.91 2.29
CA ARG A 31 -11.50 -3.68 3.53
C ARG A 31 -12.55 -3.23 4.52
N SER A 32 -12.93 -4.13 5.41
CA SER A 32 -13.73 -3.84 6.59
C SER A 32 -12.89 -4.24 7.81
N ASP A 33 -12.77 -3.35 8.79
CA ASP A 33 -12.16 -3.66 10.07
C ASP A 33 -13.12 -3.33 11.22
N ASP A 34 -12.82 -3.87 12.42
CA ASP A 34 -13.61 -3.64 13.62
C ASP A 34 -13.25 -2.31 14.32
N GLY A 35 -12.20 -1.62 13.84
CA GLY A 35 -11.68 -0.37 14.42
C GLY A 35 -12.27 0.91 13.82
N GLY A 36 -13.09 0.79 12.78
CA GLY A 36 -13.74 1.91 12.10
C GLY A 36 -12.80 2.72 11.19
N VAL A 37 -11.63 2.18 10.83
CA VAL A 37 -10.68 2.86 9.93
C VAL A 37 -11.00 2.54 8.48
N ASP A 38 -11.20 1.27 8.15
CA ASP A 38 -11.58 0.79 6.82
C ASP A 38 -13.13 0.71 6.72
N PHE A 39 -13.72 1.48 5.79
CA PHE A 39 -15.18 1.61 5.61
C PHE A 39 -15.87 0.37 5.03
N GLY A 40 -15.18 -0.38 4.17
CA GLY A 40 -15.68 -1.62 3.58
C GLY A 40 -16.91 -1.47 2.68
N ILE A 41 -17.12 -0.30 2.07
CA ILE A 41 -18.30 0.00 1.25
C ILE A 41 -18.27 -0.79 -0.08
N TRP A 42 -17.09 -1.04 -0.63
CA TRP A 42 -16.94 -1.70 -1.93
C TRP A 42 -16.76 -3.21 -1.78
N LYS A 43 -17.77 -3.98 -2.24
CA LYS A 43 -17.80 -5.44 -2.12
C LYS A 43 -17.37 -6.20 -3.37
N ASN A 44 -17.19 -5.51 -4.50
CA ASN A 44 -16.83 -6.11 -5.79
C ASN A 44 -15.32 -6.31 -5.98
N ILE A 45 -14.51 -5.83 -5.04
CA ILE A 45 -13.05 -6.00 -5.03
C ILE A 45 -12.72 -6.78 -3.77
N SER A 46 -11.90 -7.81 -3.88
CA SER A 46 -11.42 -8.57 -2.74
C SER A 46 -10.22 -7.87 -2.08
N PRO A 47 -10.10 -7.89 -0.74
CA PRO A 47 -8.91 -7.42 -0.06
C PRO A 47 -7.60 -8.06 -0.55
N SER A 48 -7.64 -9.31 -1.03
CA SER A 48 -6.49 -10.02 -1.62
C SER A 48 -5.94 -9.40 -2.91
N GLN A 49 -6.72 -8.53 -3.55
CA GLN A 49 -6.34 -7.78 -4.76
C GLN A 49 -5.68 -6.44 -4.43
N LEU A 50 -5.72 -6.01 -3.17
CA LEU A 50 -5.15 -4.74 -2.75
C LEU A 50 -3.62 -4.79 -2.76
N ILE A 51 -3.02 -3.64 -3.10
CA ILE A 51 -1.60 -3.41 -2.99
C ILE A 51 -1.33 -2.67 -1.67
N CYS A 52 -0.36 -3.15 -0.91
CA CYS A 52 0.05 -2.48 0.33
C CYS A 52 0.52 -1.06 0.01
N PRO A 53 -0.10 -0.03 0.60
CA PRO A 53 0.38 1.33 0.46
C PRO A 53 1.80 1.42 1.05
N ILE A 54 2.69 2.09 0.33
CA ILE A 54 4.09 2.22 0.72
C ILE A 54 4.51 3.70 0.71
N ASP A 55 4.96 4.18 1.87
CA ASP A 55 5.63 5.45 2.04
C ASP A 55 7.07 5.26 2.56
N LEU A 56 7.73 6.36 2.91
CA LEU A 56 9.12 6.34 3.38
C LEU A 56 9.29 5.56 4.69
N HIS A 57 8.31 5.62 5.60
CA HIS A 57 8.37 4.90 6.88
C HIS A 57 8.15 3.41 6.66
N VAL A 58 7.10 3.04 5.93
CA VAL A 58 6.81 1.64 5.57
C VAL A 58 7.99 1.02 4.81
N ALA A 59 8.55 1.73 3.83
CA ALA A 59 9.68 1.22 3.06
C ALA A 59 10.97 1.08 3.89
N ARG A 60 11.16 1.85 4.96
CA ARG A 60 12.30 1.71 5.86
C ARG A 60 12.17 0.45 6.70
N VAL A 61 11.03 0.29 7.39
CA VAL A 61 10.73 -0.88 8.22
C VAL A 61 10.76 -2.16 7.39
N ALA A 62 10.13 -2.16 6.21
CA ALA A 62 10.10 -3.31 5.32
C ALA A 62 11.51 -3.75 4.86
N ARG A 63 12.46 -2.81 4.66
CA ARG A 63 13.85 -3.16 4.34
C ARG A 63 14.58 -3.78 5.54
N GLN A 64 14.37 -3.26 6.74
CA GLN A 64 15.00 -3.81 7.95
C GLN A 64 14.54 -5.23 8.23
N PHE A 65 13.28 -5.54 7.95
CA PHE A 65 12.74 -6.90 8.04
C PHE A 65 13.02 -7.77 6.81
N ASN A 66 13.81 -7.30 5.85
CA ASN A 66 14.12 -8.00 4.60
C ASN A 66 12.87 -8.39 3.77
N LEU A 67 11.75 -7.68 3.93
CA LEU A 67 10.52 -7.86 3.15
C LEU A 67 10.62 -7.23 1.75
N ILE A 68 11.54 -6.27 1.56
CA ILE A 68 11.86 -5.72 0.25
C ILE A 68 13.37 -5.58 0.10
N LYS A 69 13.89 -5.87 -1.08
CA LYS A 69 15.32 -5.78 -1.40
C LYS A 69 15.63 -4.60 -2.31
N ARG A 70 14.63 -4.09 -3.03
CA ARG A 70 14.81 -2.96 -3.95
C ARG A 70 15.19 -1.67 -3.21
N LYS A 71 16.20 -0.97 -3.74
CA LYS A 71 16.64 0.33 -3.23
C LYS A 71 15.65 1.44 -3.60
N GLN A 72 15.08 1.39 -4.80
CA GLN A 72 14.07 2.36 -5.23
C GLN A 72 12.76 2.12 -4.46
N THR A 73 12.02 3.17 -4.17
CA THR A 73 10.67 3.08 -3.59
C THR A 73 9.69 3.48 -4.69
N ASP A 74 9.43 2.53 -5.60
CA ASP A 74 8.59 2.69 -6.78
C ASP A 74 7.44 1.67 -6.78
N TRP A 75 6.65 1.65 -7.86
CA TRP A 75 5.56 0.68 -8.00
C TRP A 75 6.03 -0.78 -7.88
N LEU A 76 7.21 -1.11 -8.40
CA LEU A 76 7.74 -2.47 -8.32
C LEU A 76 8.03 -2.87 -6.88
N THR A 77 8.50 -1.94 -6.05
CA THR A 77 8.69 -2.16 -4.61
C THR A 77 7.36 -2.32 -3.87
N ALA A 78 6.29 -1.62 -4.29
CA ALA A 78 4.95 -1.84 -3.74
C ALA A 78 4.43 -3.26 -4.05
N LEU A 79 4.67 -3.75 -5.27
CA LEU A 79 4.35 -5.11 -5.67
C LEU A 79 5.20 -6.15 -4.93
N GLU A 80 6.52 -5.92 -4.81
CA GLU A 80 7.45 -6.78 -4.06
C GLU A 80 6.97 -6.93 -2.61
N LEU A 81 6.73 -5.82 -1.92
CA LEU A 81 6.23 -5.82 -0.55
C LEU A 81 4.90 -6.58 -0.45
N THR A 82 3.95 -6.29 -1.33
CA THR A 82 2.63 -6.94 -1.30
C THR A 82 2.74 -8.45 -1.50
N ASN A 83 3.62 -8.90 -2.39
CA ASN A 83 3.85 -10.32 -2.64
C ASN A 83 4.51 -11.03 -1.45
N GLU A 84 5.43 -10.38 -0.74
CA GLU A 84 5.97 -10.91 0.51
C GLU A 84 4.90 -10.95 1.61
N LEU A 85 4.08 -9.90 1.73
CA LEU A 85 2.99 -9.85 2.70
C LEU A 85 1.92 -10.92 2.49
N LYS A 86 1.67 -11.27 1.22
CA LYS A 86 0.78 -12.38 0.83
C LYS A 86 1.22 -13.75 1.34
N LYS A 87 2.49 -13.92 1.72
CA LYS A 87 2.97 -15.17 2.34
C LYS A 87 2.50 -15.32 3.79
N PHE A 88 2.21 -14.20 4.48
CA PHE A 88 1.68 -14.22 5.85
C PHE A 88 0.14 -14.26 5.85
N ASP A 89 -0.49 -13.48 4.97
CA ASP A 89 -1.92 -13.57 4.72
C ASP A 89 -2.24 -13.27 3.25
N TRP A 90 -2.61 -14.32 2.53
CA TRP A 90 -2.99 -14.23 1.12
C TRP A 90 -4.34 -13.52 0.91
N ASN A 91 -5.27 -13.69 1.85
CA ASN A 91 -6.62 -13.15 1.74
C ASN A 91 -6.64 -11.65 1.99
N ASP A 92 -5.69 -11.15 2.79
CA ASP A 92 -5.71 -9.77 3.22
C ASP A 92 -4.32 -9.13 3.46
N PRO A 93 -3.46 -9.02 2.43
CA PRO A 93 -2.08 -8.55 2.58
C PRO A 93 -1.96 -7.07 2.93
N ALA A 94 -2.96 -6.24 2.62
CA ALA A 94 -2.90 -4.80 2.90
C ALA A 94 -3.06 -4.45 4.39
N LYS A 95 -3.41 -5.42 5.26
CA LYS A 95 -3.64 -5.16 6.70
C LYS A 95 -2.36 -4.76 7.42
N TYR A 96 -1.24 -5.26 6.92
CA TYR A 96 0.07 -5.05 7.51
C TYR A 96 0.58 -3.62 7.34
N ASP A 97 -0.03 -2.81 6.46
CA ASP A 97 0.29 -1.38 6.35
C ASP A 97 0.21 -0.67 7.71
N PHE A 98 -0.86 -0.92 8.47
CA PHE A 98 -1.04 -0.28 9.78
C PHE A 98 0.09 -0.63 10.76
N ALA A 99 0.55 -1.88 10.76
CA ALA A 99 1.65 -2.33 11.61
C ALA A 99 3.00 -1.75 11.14
N LEU A 100 3.30 -1.85 9.85
CA LEU A 100 4.55 -1.35 9.28
C LEU A 100 4.68 0.18 9.44
N PHE A 101 3.58 0.91 9.25
CA PHE A 101 3.54 2.35 9.46
C PHE A 101 3.73 2.72 10.94
N SER A 102 2.99 2.07 11.84
CA SER A 102 3.06 2.33 13.28
C SER A 102 4.48 2.10 13.83
N LEU A 103 5.14 1.01 13.43
CA LEU A 103 6.54 0.74 13.78
C LEU A 103 7.49 1.83 13.25
N GLY A 104 7.26 2.32 12.04
CA GLY A 104 8.11 3.33 11.42
C GLY A 104 7.98 4.72 12.04
N VAL A 105 6.84 5.05 12.67
CA VAL A 105 6.58 6.36 13.29
C VAL A 105 6.86 6.35 14.79
N ILE A 106 6.41 5.31 15.50
CA ILE A 106 6.40 5.27 16.97
C ILE A 106 7.73 4.75 17.52
N GLU A 107 8.18 3.60 17.00
CA GLU A 107 9.33 2.87 17.54
C GLU A 107 10.69 3.39 17.02
N LYS A 108 10.68 4.42 16.16
CA LYS A 108 11.89 5.01 15.54
C LYS A 108 12.88 3.98 14.95
N PHE A 109 12.36 2.87 14.42
CA PHE A 109 13.10 1.94 13.57
C PHE A 109 13.84 2.68 12.44
#